data_AF-A0A496LQS1-F1
#
_entry.id   AF-A0A496LQS1-F1
#
_cell.length_a   1.000
_cell.length_b   1.000
_cell.length_c   1.000
_cell.angle_alpha   90.00
_cell.angle_beta   90.00
_cell.angle_gamma   90.00
#
_symmetry.space_group_name_H-M   'P 1'
#
loop_
_entity.id
_entity.type
_entity.pdbx_description
1 polymer ?
#
loop_
_entity_poly.entity_id
_entity_poly.type
_entity_poly.pdbx_seq_one_letter_code
_entity_poly.pdbx_strand_id
1 'polypeptide(L)' 'MTLYKSLYIRGLQCEKSLWLKKKKPEVLQAPDDGEQAVFDTGTSVGELACELFSGGERIEYTGD' A
#
# COMPACT_ATOMS: atom_id res chain seq x y z
N MET A 1 -11.59 -5.21 10.67
CA MET A 1 -11.08 -5.33 9.29
C MET A 1 -10.74 -3.93 8.79
N THR A 2 -9.47 -3.54 8.85
CA THR A 2 -9.05 -2.23 8.33
C THR A 2 -8.81 -2.36 6.83
N LEU A 3 -9.58 -1.63 6.03
CA LEU A 3 -9.47 -1.62 4.58
C LEU A 3 -8.57 -0.46 4.17
N TYR A 4 -7.32 -0.77 3.84
CA TYR A 4 -6.34 0.22 3.40
C TYR A 4 -6.49 0.52 1.91
N LYS A 5 -6.11 1.73 1.51
CA LYS A 5 -6.19 2.21 0.13
C LYS A 5 -5.59 1.21 -0.87
N SER A 6 -4.41 0.68 -0.60
CA SER A 6 -3.74 -0.28 -1.50
C SER A 6 -4.52 -1.59 -1.67
N LEU A 7 -5.07 -2.15 -0.58
CA LEU A 7 -5.88 -3.37 -0.64
C LEU A 7 -7.24 -3.12 -1.30
N TYR A 8 -7.86 -1.97 -1.04
CA TYR A 8 -9.11 -1.57 -1.67
C TYR A 8 -8.96 -1.40 -3.17
N ILE A 9 -7.96 -0.63 -3.62
CA ILE A 9 -7.66 -0.44 -5.05
C ILE A 9 -7.29 -1.77 -5.69
N ARG A 10 -6.48 -2.62 -5.03
CA ARG A 10 -6.14 -3.96 -5.54
C ARG A 10 -7.36 -4.85 -5.71
N GLY A 11 -8.29 -4.83 -4.75
CA GLY A 11 -9.55 -5.57 -4.82
C GLY A 11 -10.44 -5.07 -5.96
N LEU A 12 -10.55 -3.75 -6.13
CA LEU A 12 -11.26 -3.13 -7.25
C LEU A 12 -10.67 -3.51 -8.61
N GLN A 13 -9.35 -3.60 -8.72
CA GLN A 13 -8.67 -4.00 -9.96
C GLN A 13 -8.82 -5.50 -10.23
N CYS A 14 -8.64 -6.33 -9.19
CA CYS A 14 -8.71 -7.78 -9.30
C CYS A 14 -8.91 -8.44 -7.92
N GLU A 15 -10.11 -8.96 -7.69
CA GLU A 15 -10.46 -9.68 -6.46
C GLU A 15 -9.54 -10.88 -6.18
N LYS A 16 -9.15 -11.62 -7.23
CA LYS A 16 -8.21 -12.75 -7.12
C LYS A 16 -6.83 -12.27 -6.65
N SER A 17 -6.37 -11.11 -7.14
CA SER A 17 -5.09 -10.52 -6.72
C SER A 17 -5.10 -10.10 -5.25
N LEU A 18 -6.23 -9.56 -4.76
CA LEU A 18 -6.44 -9.27 -3.35
C LEU A 18 -6.42 -10.56 -2.50
N TRP A 19 -7.13 -11.60 -2.96
CA TRP A 19 -7.16 -12.89 -2.27
C TRP A 19 -5.78 -13.51 -2.15
N LEU A 20 -4.99 -13.52 -3.25
CA LEU A 20 -3.61 -14.03 -3.25
C LEU A 20 -2.74 -13.23 -2.28
N LYS A 21 -2.83 -11.90 -2.27
CA LYS A 21 -2.06 -11.07 -1.33
C LYS A 21 -2.35 -11.40 0.14
N LYS A 22 -3.60 -11.73 0.49
CA LYS A 22 -4.00 -12.05 1.87
C LYS A 22 -3.76 -13.50 2.28
N LYS A 23 -3.87 -14.45 1.34
CA LYS A 23 -3.92 -15.88 1.67
C LYS A 23 -2.74 -16.69 1.14
N LYS A 24 -2.08 -16.21 0.08
CA LYS A 24 -0.94 -16.85 -0.58
C LYS A 24 0.05 -15.81 -1.13
N PRO A 25 0.61 -14.93 -0.29
CA PRO A 25 1.50 -13.86 -0.76
C PRO A 25 2.77 -14.40 -1.44
N GLU A 26 3.20 -15.62 -1.13
CA GLU A 26 4.37 -16.29 -1.69
C GLU A 26 4.30 -16.54 -3.20
N VAL A 27 3.10 -16.53 -3.78
CA VAL A 27 2.91 -16.71 -5.23
C VAL A 27 2.93 -15.38 -6.00
N LEU A 28 2.96 -14.25 -5.29
CA LEU A 28 3.03 -12.94 -5.91
C LEU A 28 4.48 -12.61 -6.24
N GLN A 29 4.69 -12.09 -7.44
CA GLN A 29 5.97 -11.53 -7.82
C GLN A 29 6.29 -10.34 -6.90
N ALA A 30 7.51 -10.31 -6.39
CA ALA A 30 8.02 -9.15 -5.68
C ALA A 30 8.15 -7.97 -6.65
N PRO A 31 7.95 -6.73 -6.19
CA PRO A 31 8.17 -5.56 -7.02
C PRO A 31 9.58 -5.58 -7.60
N ASP A 32 9.74 -5.18 -8.86
CA ASP A 32 11.07 -4.91 -9.39
C ASP A 32 11.65 -3.60 -8.81
N ASP A 33 12.92 -3.33 -9.08
CA ASP A 33 13.61 -2.14 -8.54
C ASP A 33 12.94 -0.83 -8.96
N GLY A 34 12.32 -0.80 -10.15
CA GLY A 34 11.59 0.37 -10.65
C GLY A 34 10.26 0.57 -9.93
N GLU A 35 9.49 -0.50 -9.75
CA GLU A 35 8.25 -0.50 -8.98
C GLU A 35 8.53 -0.12 -7.51
N GLN A 36 9.60 -0.64 -6.93
CA GLN A 36 10.01 -0.30 -5.56
C GLN A 36 10.36 1.19 -5.42
N ALA A 37 11.13 1.74 -6.37
CA ALA A 37 11.48 3.17 -6.36
C ALA A 37 10.25 4.09 -6.43
N VAL A 38 9.21 3.71 -7.18
CA VAL A 38 7.94 4.43 -7.23
C VAL A 38 7.22 4.39 -5.88
N PHE A 39 7.20 3.23 -5.21
CA PHE A 39 6.60 3.09 -3.88
C PHE A 39 7.33 3.89 -2.81
N ASP A 40 8.66 3.90 -2.85
CA ASP A 40 9.50 4.66 -1.92
C ASP A 40 9.26 6.16 -2.11
N THR A 41 9.23 6.62 -3.36
CA THR A 41 8.90 8.01 -3.69
C THR A 41 7.52 8.40 -3.15
N GLY A 42 6.51 7.53 -3.32
CA GLY A 42 5.17 7.77 -2.78
C GLY A 42 5.15 7.85 -1.25
N THR A 43 6.00 7.07 -0.58
CA THR A 43 6.13 7.08 0.88
C THR A 43 6.74 8.39 1.37
N SER A 44 7.85 8.83 0.76
CA SER A 44 8.50 10.09 1.10
C SER A 44 7.60 11.30 0.86
N VAL A 45 6.84 11.31 -0.24
CA VAL A 45 5.85 12.38 -0.50
C VAL A 45 4.76 12.39 0.58
N GLY A 46 4.29 11.23 1.03
CA GLY A 46 3.31 11.11 2.10
C GLY A 46 3.83 11.62 3.45
N GLU A 47 5.10 11.37 3.76
CA GLU A 47 5.78 11.89 4.96
C GLU A 47 5.90 13.41 4.92
N LEU A 48 6.39 13.97 3.81
CA LEU A 48 6.46 15.42 3.59
C LEU A 48 5.08 16.09 3.69
N ALA A 49 4.03 15.45 3.20
CA ALA A 49 2.67 15.97 3.32
C ALA A 49 2.22 16.05 4.79
N CYS A 50 2.55 15.06 5.62
CA CYS A 50 2.26 15.10 7.05
C CYS A 50 3.02 16.23 7.77
N GLU A 51 4.26 16.52 7.36
CA GLU A 51 5.04 17.64 7.90
C GLU A 51 4.47 19.01 7.50
N LEU A 52 4.06 19.16 6.24
CA LEU A 52 3.56 20.42 5.70
C LEU A 52 2.13 20.74 6.13
N PHE A 53 1.31 19.71 6.37
CA PHE A 53 -0.11 19.84 6.69
C PHE A 53 -0.41 19.22 8.05
N SER A 54 -0.16 20.00 9.12
CA SER A 54 -0.30 19.59 10.53
C SER A 54 -1.71 19.23 11.01
N GLY A 55 -2.72 19.34 10.14
CA GLY A 55 -4.10 18.88 10.39
C GLY A 55 -4.40 17.49 9.84
N GLY A 56 -3.46 16.86 9.13
CA GLY A 56 -3.60 15.51 8.59
C GLY A 56 -3.06 14.45 9.56
N GLU A 57 -3.80 13.37 9.74
CA GLU A 57 -3.36 12.20 10.51
C GLU A 57 -2.95 11.07 9.56
N ARG A 58 -1.77 10.47 9.80
CA ARG A 58 -1.32 9.31 9.04
C ARG A 58 -2.04 8.06 9.55
N ILE A 59 -2.69 7.33 8.64
CA ILE A 59 -3.31 6.05 8.96
C ILE A 59 -2.23 4.96 8.85
N GLU A 60 -1.82 4.38 9.98
CA GLU A 60 -0.81 3.31 10.01
C GLU A 60 -1.34 1.96 9.52
N TYR A 61 -0.44 1.15 8.95
CA TYR A 61 -0.74 -0.22 8.54
C TYR A 61 -0.40 -1.21 9.66
N THR A 62 -1.42 -1.75 10.32
CA THR A 62 -1.30 -2.95 11.16
C THR A 62 -1.55 -4.18 10.28
N GLY A 63 -0.56 -5.08 10.19
CA GLY A 63 -0.52 -6.20 9.24
C GLY A 63 -1.45 -7.38 9.53
N ASP A 64 -2.53 -7.17 10.29
CA ASP A 64 -3.44 -8.20 10.81
C ASP A 64 -4.51 -8.66 9.80
#